data_AF-A0A954UZG7-F1
#
_entry.id   AF-A0A954UZG7-F1
#
_cell.length_a   1.000
_cell.length_b   1.000
_cell.length_c   1.000
_cell.angle_alpha   90.00
_cell.angle_beta   90.00
_cell.angle_gamma   90.00
#
_symmetry.space_group_name_H-M   'P 1'
#
loop_
_entity.id
_entity.type
_entity.pdbx_description
1 polymer ?
#
loop_
_entity_poly.entity_id
_entity_poly.type
_entity_poly.pdbx_seq_one_letter_code
_entity_poly.pdbx_strand_id
1 'polypeptide(L)'
;DKLDCPLVVALSIDSDKLVDLAADEVVAWVIDLNCVPVDSIPVVVSALRTRFPRAITIAFGPHVQTRRLAAAEQAGCRQVLSRGQLSSQIERLMSAWLEEGLKSEA
;
A
#
# COMPACT_ATOMS: atom_id res chain seq x y z
N ASP A 1 0.08 20.60 11.79
CA ASP A 1 0.95 19.66 11.08
C ASP A 1 0.15 18.86 10.08
N LYS A 2 0.15 19.30 8.83
CA LYS A 2 -0.35 18.51 7.70
C LYS A 2 0.86 17.84 7.10
N LEU A 3 0.81 16.51 6.93
CA LEU A 3 1.80 15.78 6.15
C LEU A 3 1.82 16.42 4.76
N ASP A 4 2.91 17.09 4.40
CA ASP A 4 3.09 17.74 3.09
C ASP A 4 3.47 16.68 2.05
N CYS A 5 2.59 15.68 1.91
CA CYS A 5 2.79 14.54 1.04
C CYS A 5 1.62 14.46 0.05
N PRO A 6 1.89 14.47 -1.26
CA PRO A 6 0.85 14.27 -2.27
C PRO A 6 0.27 12.86 -2.15
N LEU A 7 -1.06 12.77 -2.03
CA LEU A 7 -1.80 11.51 -2.00
C LEU A 7 -2.49 11.29 -3.33
N VAL A 8 -2.20 10.16 -3.99
CA VAL A 8 -2.92 9.72 -5.18
C VAL A 8 -3.80 8.53 -4.85
N VAL A 9 -5.09 8.64 -5.22
CA VAL A 9 -6.09 7.58 -5.03
C VAL A 9 -6.60 7.09 -6.38
N ALA A 10 -6.44 5.79 -6.60
CA ALA A 10 -6.91 5.07 -7.79
C ALA A 10 -7.78 3.87 -7.37
N LEU A 11 -8.76 3.52 -8.20
CA LEU A 11 -9.65 2.37 -7.99
C LEU A 11 -9.13 1.07 -8.62
N SER A 12 -8.13 1.19 -9.50
CA SER A 12 -7.48 0.08 -10.20
C SER A 12 -6.00 0.40 -10.40
N ILE A 13 -5.18 -0.64 -10.47
CA ILE A 13 -3.75 -0.55 -10.80
C ILE A 13 -3.51 -0.06 -12.24
N ASP A 14 -4.51 -0.15 -13.10
CA ASP A 14 -4.47 0.32 -14.50
C ASP A 14 -4.96 1.76 -14.66
N SER A 15 -5.21 2.49 -13.55
CA SER A 15 -5.71 3.86 -13.63
C SER A 15 -4.65 4.80 -14.20
N ASP A 16 -5.07 5.68 -15.12
CA ASP A 16 -4.24 6.76 -15.67
C ASP A 16 -3.61 7.65 -14.58
N LYS A 17 -4.26 7.77 -13.41
CA LYS A 17 -3.72 8.50 -12.25
C LYS A 17 -2.41 7.95 -11.73
N LEU A 18 -2.10 6.69 -12.00
CA LEU A 18 -0.85 6.05 -11.61
C LEU A 18 0.22 6.17 -12.69
N VAL A 19 -0.17 6.46 -13.95
CA VAL A 19 0.71 6.46 -15.13
C VAL A 19 1.84 7.48 -14.98
N ASP A 20 1.50 8.68 -14.53
CA ASP A 20 2.43 9.81 -14.44
C ASP A 20 3.27 9.84 -13.14
N LEU A 21 3.11 8.84 -12.26
CA LEU A 21 3.90 8.77 -11.03
C LEU A 21 5.29 8.22 -11.32
N ALA A 22 6.31 9.02 -11.03
CA ALA A 22 7.70 8.58 -11.01
C ALA A 22 7.87 7.49 -9.95
N ALA A 23 8.43 6.34 -10.36
CA ALA A 23 8.43 5.14 -9.54
C ALA A 23 9.26 5.28 -8.25
N ASP A 24 10.28 6.12 -8.30
CA ASP A 24 11.19 6.48 -7.22
C ASP A 24 10.62 7.53 -6.26
N GLU A 25 9.71 8.38 -6.72
CA GLU A 25 9.03 9.36 -5.86
C GLU A 25 7.91 8.74 -4.99
N VAL A 26 7.46 7.52 -5.32
CA VAL A 26 6.44 6.83 -4.54
C VAL A 26 7.07 6.13 -3.33
N VAL A 27 6.86 6.73 -2.16
CA VAL A 27 7.37 6.23 -0.87
C VAL A 27 6.60 5.00 -0.37
N ALA A 28 5.28 4.95 -0.57
CA ALA A 28 4.44 3.87 -0.10
C ALA A 28 3.20 3.70 -0.97
N TRP A 29 2.69 2.48 -1.06
CA TRP A 29 1.36 2.21 -1.60
C TRP A 29 0.54 1.36 -0.64
N VAL A 30 -0.78 1.59 -0.64
CA VAL A 30 -1.74 0.94 0.25
C VAL A 30 -2.87 0.36 -0.59
N ILE A 31 -3.17 -0.93 -0.42
CA ILE A 31 -4.33 -1.58 -1.06
C ILE A 31 -5.45 -1.89 -0.06
N ASP A 32 -6.70 -1.56 -0.42
CA ASP A 32 -7.88 -2.06 0.30
C ASP A 32 -8.23 -3.46 -0.23
N LEU A 33 -8.03 -4.47 0.61
CA LEU A 33 -8.29 -5.87 0.29
C LEU A 33 -9.78 -6.18 0.06
N ASN A 34 -10.71 -5.30 0.43
CA ASN A 34 -12.11 -5.46 0.03
C ASN A 34 -12.34 -5.20 -1.46
N CYS A 35 -11.47 -4.43 -2.11
CA CYS A 35 -11.61 -4.04 -3.51
C CYS A 35 -10.96 -5.03 -4.49
N VAL A 36 -10.26 -6.05 -4.00
CA VAL A 36 -9.46 -6.98 -4.83
C VAL A 36 -9.94 -8.40 -4.57
N PRO A 37 -10.38 -9.19 -5.56
CA PRO A 37 -10.71 -10.62 -5.34
C PRO A 37 -9.53 -11.36 -4.68
N VAL A 38 -9.80 -12.31 -3.77
CA VAL A 38 -8.73 -12.93 -2.95
C VAL A 38 -7.65 -13.59 -3.81
N ASP A 39 -8.05 -14.25 -4.89
CA ASP A 39 -7.15 -14.96 -5.81
C ASP A 39 -6.35 -13.99 -6.71
N SER A 40 -6.77 -12.73 -6.79
CA SER A 40 -6.08 -11.68 -7.56
C SER A 40 -5.09 -10.87 -6.71
N ILE A 41 -5.08 -11.03 -5.38
CA ILE A 41 -4.16 -10.31 -4.48
C ILE A 41 -2.70 -10.50 -4.89
N PRO A 42 -2.20 -11.73 -5.16
CA PRO A 42 -0.80 -11.92 -5.55
C PRO A 42 -0.42 -11.17 -6.84
N VAL A 43 -1.32 -11.17 -7.84
CA VAL A 43 -1.12 -10.48 -9.11
C VAL A 43 -1.08 -8.98 -8.92
N VAL A 44 -2.02 -8.41 -8.15
CA VAL A 44 -2.08 -6.98 -7.86
C VAL A 44 -0.82 -6.52 -7.09
N VAL A 45 -0.42 -7.27 -6.07
CA VAL A 45 0.78 -6.96 -5.27
C VAL A 45 2.06 -7.05 -6.13
N SER A 46 2.15 -8.05 -7.00
CA SER A 46 3.28 -8.20 -7.92
C SER A 46 3.37 -7.04 -8.93
N ALA A 47 2.24 -6.63 -9.50
CA ALA A 47 2.17 -5.51 -10.42
C ALA A 47 2.59 -4.18 -9.76
N LEU A 48 2.04 -3.88 -8.57
CA LEU A 48 2.39 -2.66 -7.82
C LEU A 48 3.86 -2.63 -7.38
N ARG A 49 4.42 -3.79 -6.98
CA ARG A 49 5.84 -3.89 -6.64
C ARG A 49 6.74 -3.72 -7.85
N THR A 50 6.35 -4.23 -9.00
CA THR A 50 7.09 -4.03 -10.25
C THR A 50 7.06 -2.56 -10.65
N ARG A 51 5.90 -1.90 -10.48
CA ARG A 51 5.72 -0.48 -10.81
C ARG A 51 6.43 0.46 -9.84
N PHE A 52 6.41 0.16 -8.55
CA PHE A 52 6.96 0.98 -7.46
C PHE A 52 7.92 0.13 -6.60
N PRO A 53 9.11 -0.22 -7.12
CA PRO A 53 9.97 -1.23 -6.50
C PRO A 53 10.59 -0.81 -5.17
N ARG A 54 10.67 0.50 -4.90
CA ARG A 54 11.19 1.06 -3.64
C ARG A 54 10.10 1.39 -2.62
N ALA A 55 8.85 1.40 -3.05
CA ALA A 55 7.74 1.78 -2.20
C ALA A 55 7.47 0.72 -1.12
N ILE A 56 7.13 1.20 0.07
CA ILE A 56 6.64 0.36 1.16
C ILE A 56 5.31 -0.27 0.75
N THR A 57 5.20 -1.59 0.93
CA THR A 57 4.06 -2.40 0.46
C THR A 57 3.07 -2.65 1.60
N ILE A 58 1.91 -1.98 1.55
CA ILE A 58 0.90 -2.07 2.62
C ILE A 58 -0.44 -2.59 2.07
N ALA A 59 -1.09 -3.46 2.84
CA ALA A 59 -2.46 -3.89 2.60
C ALA A 59 -3.31 -3.71 3.84
N PHE A 60 -4.60 -3.44 3.67
CA PHE A 60 -5.55 -3.46 4.78
C PHE A 60 -6.90 -4.06 4.41
N GLY A 61 -7.59 -4.63 5.40
CA GLY A 61 -8.91 -5.22 5.20
C GLY A 61 -9.66 -5.48 6.50
N PRO A 62 -10.92 -5.94 6.47
CA PRO A 62 -11.61 -6.39 7.67
C PRO A 62 -10.86 -7.53 8.37
N HIS A 63 -10.67 -7.44 9.69
CA HIS A 63 -9.94 -8.45 10.47
C HIS A 63 -10.55 -9.86 10.38
N VAL A 64 -11.86 -9.95 10.14
CA VAL A 64 -12.59 -11.21 9.95
C VAL A 64 -12.29 -11.90 8.62
N GLN A 65 -11.68 -11.20 7.66
CA GLN A 65 -11.35 -11.74 6.35
C GLN A 65 -9.93 -12.33 6.32
N THR A 66 -9.69 -13.30 7.20
CA THR A 66 -8.37 -13.93 7.42
C THR A 66 -7.72 -14.44 6.13
N ARG A 67 -8.50 -15.00 5.18
CA ARG A 67 -7.99 -15.45 3.89
C ARG A 67 -7.36 -14.32 3.06
N ARG A 68 -7.94 -13.12 3.08
CA ARG A 68 -7.41 -11.97 2.32
C ARG A 68 -6.16 -11.40 2.98
N LEU A 69 -6.16 -11.31 4.31
CA LEU A 69 -4.98 -10.89 5.06
C LEU A 69 -3.82 -11.86 4.84
N ALA A 70 -4.08 -13.18 4.95
CA ALA A 70 -3.09 -14.21 4.67
C ALA A 70 -2.60 -14.17 3.21
N ALA A 71 -3.49 -13.96 2.23
CA ALA A 71 -3.08 -13.82 0.84
C ALA A 71 -2.18 -12.60 0.61
N ALA A 72 -2.43 -11.48 1.30
CA ALA A 72 -1.58 -10.29 1.23
C ALA A 72 -0.21 -10.53 1.90
N GLU A 73 -0.17 -11.20 3.06
CA GLU A 73 1.07 -11.60 3.73
C GLU A 73 1.89 -12.53 2.83
N GLN A 74 1.27 -13.55 2.25
CA GLN A 74 1.90 -14.51 1.33
C GLN A 74 2.36 -13.85 0.03
N ALA A 75 1.65 -12.84 -0.46
CA ALA A 75 2.07 -12.01 -1.58
C ALA A 75 3.26 -11.09 -1.23
N GLY A 76 3.68 -11.06 0.04
CA GLY A 76 4.83 -10.31 0.52
C GLY A 76 4.54 -8.84 0.76
N CYS A 77 3.31 -8.47 1.14
CA CYS A 77 3.05 -7.16 1.72
C CYS A 77 3.83 -7.03 3.03
N ARG A 78 4.57 -5.93 3.18
CA ARG A 78 5.38 -5.65 4.36
C ARG A 78 4.52 -5.41 5.60
N GLN A 79 3.40 -4.72 5.42
CA GLN A 79 2.42 -4.52 6.49
C GLN A 79 1.04 -4.95 6.01
N VAL A 80 0.38 -5.77 6.83
CA VAL A 80 -1.00 -6.18 6.63
C VAL A 80 -1.80 -5.78 7.85
N LEU A 81 -2.74 -4.85 7.67
CA LEU A 81 -3.45 -4.19 8.75
C LEU A 81 -4.94 -4.52 8.70
N SER A 82 -5.57 -4.64 9.86
CA SER A 82 -7.02 -4.52 9.91
C SER A 82 -7.45 -3.08 9.62
N ARG A 83 -8.68 -2.90 9.13
CA ARG A 83 -9.28 -1.58 8.91
C ARG A 83 -9.24 -0.71 10.18
N GLY A 84 -9.49 -1.30 11.35
CA GLY A 84 -9.43 -0.60 12.64
C GLY A 84 -8.01 -0.20 13.04
N GLN A 85 -6.99 -1.03 12.75
CA GLN A 85 -5.59 -0.67 12.97
C GLN A 85 -5.17 0.49 12.07
N LEU A 86 -5.54 0.46 10.78
CA LEU A 86 -5.23 1.56 9.87
C LEU A 86 -5.89 2.85 10.34
N SER A 87 -7.21 2.84 10.62
CA SER A 87 -7.94 4.05 11.00
C SER A 87 -7.48 4.65 12.34
N SER A 88 -7.08 3.81 13.31
CA SER A 88 -6.62 4.28 14.62
C SER A 88 -5.18 4.78 14.63
N GLN A 89 -4.39 4.47 13.61
CA GLN A 89 -2.94 4.72 13.62
C GLN A 89 -2.44 5.43 12.36
N ILE A 90 -3.33 5.89 11.47
CA ILE A 90 -2.94 6.39 10.14
C ILE A 90 -1.91 7.51 10.21
N GLU A 91 -2.06 8.46 11.15
CA GLU A 91 -1.10 9.57 11.31
C GLU A 91 0.30 9.04 11.65
N ARG A 92 0.39 8.14 12.62
CA ARG A 92 1.66 7.52 13.02
C ARG A 92 2.26 6.67 11.90
N LEU A 93 1.43 5.89 11.22
CA LEU A 93 1.85 5.00 10.14
C LEU A 93 2.39 5.81 8.95
N MET A 94 1.69 6.86 8.54
CA MET A 94 2.13 7.73 7.45
C MET A 94 3.46 8.41 7.76
N SER A 95 3.64 8.96 8.97
CA SER A 95 4.94 9.53 9.37
C SER A 95 6.06 8.50 9.29
N ALA A 96 5.83 7.29 9.81
CA ALA A 96 6.82 6.22 9.76
C ALA A 96 7.16 5.79 8.32
N TRP A 97 6.16 5.71 7.43
CA TRP A 97 6.38 5.36 6.03
C TRP A 97 7.18 6.44 5.29
N LEU A 98 6.87 7.71 5.51
CA LEU A 98 7.61 8.83 4.91
C LEU A 98 9.06 8.88 5.38
N GLU A 99 9.28 8.76 6.69
CA GLU A 99 10.63 8.73 7.26
C GLU A 99 11.47 7.57 6.71
N GLU A 100 10.85 6.42 6.45
CA GLU A 100 11.53 5.25 5.92
C GLU A 100 11.82 5.38 4.42
N GLY A 101 10.85 5.82 3.61
CA GLY A 101 11.07 6.00 2.16
C GLY A 101 12.14 7.04 1.85
N LEU A 102 12.19 8.15 2.61
CA LEU A 102 13.23 9.17 2.45
C LEU A 102 14.63 8.65 2.83
N LYS A 103 14.73 7.69 3.76
CA LYS A 103 16.01 7.06 4.13
C LYS A 103 16.48 6.04 3.08
N SER A 104 15.58 5.55 2.23
CA SER A 104 15.94 4.62 1.15
C SER A 104 16.61 5.31 -0.06
N GLU A 105 16.69 6.64 -0.08
CA GLU A 105 17.37 7.43 -1.12
C GLU A 105 18.80 7.86 -0.74
N ALA A 106 19.20 7.71 0.53
CA ALA A 106 20.52 8.08 1.05
C ALA A 106 21.48 6.88 1.14
#